data_AF-A0A496RS39-F1
#
_entry.id   AF-A0A496RS39-F1
#
_cell.length_a   1.000
_cell.length_b   1.000
_cell.length_c   1.000
_cell.angle_alpha   90.00
_cell.angle_beta   90.00
_cell.angle_gamma   90.00
#
_symmetry.space_group_name_H-M   'P 1'
#
loop_
_entity.id
_entity.type
_entity.pdbx_description
1 polymer ?
#
loop_
_entity_poly.entity_id
_entity_poly.type
_entity_poly.pdbx_seq_one_letter_code
_entity_poly.pdbx_strand_id
1 'polypeptide(L)'
;MKKELYKMNTEAAHKVDILIEALPYLRKFFGKVVVVKYGGSAVEQAELNHSILEDISFMNYVGIHPVVVHGAGLLITQKMRDSGLDVKFIN
;
A
#
# COMPACT_ATOMS: atom_id res chain seq x y z
N MET A 1 35.86 -3.49 -3.07
CA MET A 1 35.69 -4.52 -2.01
C MET A 1 35.65 -3.97 -0.59
N LYS A 2 36.75 -3.58 0.09
CA LYS A 2 36.68 -3.16 1.52
C LYS A 2 35.76 -1.96 1.81
N LYS A 3 35.66 -1.00 0.89
CA LYS A 3 34.81 0.20 1.01
C LYS A 3 33.31 -0.10 0.87
N GLU A 4 32.94 -1.10 0.09
CA GLU A 4 31.56 -1.57 -0.05
C GLU A 4 31.14 -2.41 1.17
N LEU A 5 32.02 -3.28 1.67
CA LEU A 5 31.77 -4.05 2.89
C LEU A 5 31.51 -3.16 4.11
N TYR A 6 32.26 -2.06 4.24
CA TYR A 6 32.09 -1.08 5.32
C TYR A 6 30.78 -0.27 5.18
N LYS A 7 30.43 0.14 3.95
CA LYS A 7 29.13 0.80 3.66
C LYS A 7 27.94 -0.11 3.96
N MET A 8 28.03 -1.39 3.59
CA MET A 8 26.97 -2.38 3.82
C MET A 8 26.67 -2.57 5.31
N ASN A 9 27.70 -2.50 6.16
CA ASN A 9 27.56 -2.56 7.61
C ASN A 9 26.90 -1.30 8.21
N THR A 10 27.03 -0.15 7.55
CA THR A 10 26.43 1.12 8.03
C THR A 10 24.95 1.23 7.59
N GLU A 11 24.62 0.82 6.37
CA GLU A 11 23.24 0.84 5.87
C GLU A 11 22.35 -0.17 6.62
N ALA A 12 22.86 -1.38 6.88
CA ALA A 12 22.14 -2.38 7.66
C ALA A 12 21.88 -1.90 9.10
N ALA A 13 22.89 -1.31 9.76
CA ALA A 13 22.74 -0.72 11.09
C ALA A 13 21.67 0.38 11.10
N HIS A 14 21.70 1.28 10.11
CA HIS A 14 20.71 2.34 9.99
C HIS A 14 19.28 1.81 9.78
N LYS A 15 19.09 0.75 8.99
CA LYS A 15 17.77 0.09 8.83
C LYS A 15 17.28 -0.56 10.12
N VAL A 16 18.18 -1.12 10.92
CA VAL A 16 17.85 -1.69 12.24
C VAL A 16 17.36 -0.59 13.17
N ASP A 17 18.05 0.55 13.23
CA ASP A 17 17.65 1.68 14.07
C ASP A 17 16.25 2.19 13.70
N ILE A 18 15.98 2.36 12.40
CA ILE A 18 14.65 2.74 11.88
C ILE A 18 13.57 1.72 12.30
N LEU A 19 13.87 0.42 12.21
CA LEU A 19 12.89 -0.61 12.57
C LEU A 19 12.61 -0.60 14.08
N ILE A 20 13.63 -0.37 14.92
CA ILE A 20 13.47 -0.22 16.37
C ILE A 20 12.58 0.98 16.70
N GLU A 21 12.79 2.12 16.03
CA GLU A 21 11.95 3.32 16.19
C GLU A 21 10.50 3.09 15.72
N ALA A 22 10.28 2.21 14.75
CA ALA A 22 8.95 1.84 14.26
C ALA A 22 8.19 0.87 15.19
N LEU A 23 8.88 0.12 16.06
CA LEU A 23 8.27 -0.91 16.92
C LEU A 23 7.08 -0.42 17.77
N PRO A 24 7.09 0.77 18.39
CA PRO A 24 5.94 1.27 19.15
C PRO A 24 4.67 1.39 18.30
N TYR A 25 4.81 1.77 17.02
CA TYR A 25 3.69 1.90 16.08
C TYR A 25 3.16 0.52 15.68
N LEU A 26 4.05 -0.43 15.37
CA LEU A 26 3.65 -1.80 15.05
C LEU A 26 2.90 -2.45 16.20
N ARG A 27 3.41 -2.31 17.44
CA ARG A 27 2.76 -2.82 18.65
C ARG A 27 1.38 -2.19 18.89
N LYS A 28 1.21 -0.90 18.60
CA LYS A 28 -0.06 -0.20 18.77
C LYS A 28 -1.18 -0.81 17.90
N PHE A 29 -0.85 -1.29 16.71
CA PHE A 29 -1.81 -1.83 15.75
C PHE A 29 -1.80 -3.37 15.65
N PHE A 30 -0.92 -4.05 16.37
CA PHE A 30 -0.88 -5.51 16.41
C PHE A 30 -2.25 -6.10 16.82
N GLY A 31 -2.74 -7.05 16.02
CA GLY A 31 -4.04 -7.70 16.14
C GLY A 31 -5.24 -6.81 15.80
N LYS A 32 -5.03 -5.55 15.39
CA LYS A 32 -6.12 -4.63 15.05
C LYS A 32 -6.55 -4.80 13.59
N VAL A 33 -7.83 -4.64 13.35
CA VAL A 33 -8.39 -4.53 12.00
C VAL A 33 -8.19 -3.11 11.49
N VAL A 34 -7.63 -2.96 10.31
CA VAL A 34 -7.44 -1.67 9.63
C VAL A 34 -8.12 -1.71 8.27
N VAL A 35 -9.16 -0.89 8.09
CA VAL A 35 -9.88 -0.80 6.80
C VAL A 35 -9.17 0.21 5.91
N VAL A 36 -8.66 -0.25 4.78
CA VAL A 36 -7.94 0.55 3.79
C VAL A 36 -8.85 0.74 2.57
N LYS A 37 -9.39 1.96 2.40
CA LYS A 37 -10.08 2.33 1.16
C LYS A 37 -9.02 2.61 0.09
N TYR A 38 -8.90 1.71 -0.86
CA TYR A 38 -8.00 1.82 -2.00
C TYR A 38 -8.81 1.95 -3.29
N GLY A 39 -8.73 3.09 -3.97
CA GLY A 39 -9.52 3.33 -5.18
C GLY A 39 -9.53 4.79 -5.61
N GLY A 40 -9.88 5.06 -6.87
CA GLY A 40 -9.80 6.40 -7.49
C GLY A 40 -8.59 6.49 -8.42
N SER A 41 -8.03 7.70 -8.57
CA SER A 41 -6.84 7.96 -9.41
C SER A 41 -5.61 7.14 -9.02
N ALA A 42 -5.56 6.64 -7.79
CA ALA A 42 -4.48 5.78 -7.30
C ALA A 42 -4.43 4.38 -7.95
N VAL A 43 -5.49 3.96 -8.67
CA VAL A 43 -5.56 2.63 -9.32
C VAL A 43 -4.98 2.65 -10.75
N GLU A 44 -4.83 3.85 -11.34
CA GLU A 44 -4.41 4.03 -12.73
C GLU A 44 -2.90 3.85 -12.96
N GLN A 45 -2.09 3.92 -11.89
CA GLN A 45 -0.63 3.86 -11.97
C GLN A 45 -0.13 2.50 -11.48
N ALA A 46 0.35 1.66 -12.41
CA ALA A 46 0.76 0.29 -12.11
C ALA A 46 1.85 0.19 -11.02
N GLU A 47 2.81 1.12 -11.00
CA GLU A 47 3.87 1.14 -9.97
C GLU A 47 3.31 1.48 -8.58
N LEU A 48 2.35 2.41 -8.50
CA LEU A 48 1.68 2.77 -7.25
C LEU A 48 0.86 1.60 -6.71
N ASN A 49 0.25 0.81 -7.59
CA ASN A 49 -0.52 -0.38 -7.21
C ASN A 49 0.38 -1.42 -6.53
N HIS A 50 1.61 -1.64 -7.02
CA HIS A 50 2.53 -2.61 -6.43
C HIS A 50 2.96 -2.18 -5.02
N SER A 51 3.41 -0.93 -4.86
CA SER A 51 3.87 -0.41 -3.56
C SER A 51 2.76 -0.48 -2.50
N ILE A 52 1.52 -0.15 -2.86
CA ILE A 52 0.38 -0.23 -1.92
C ILE A 52 0.09 -1.67 -1.50
N LEU A 53 0.19 -2.62 -2.43
CA LEU A 53 0.00 -4.03 -2.12
C LEU A 53 1.14 -4.59 -1.25
N GLU A 54 2.38 -4.12 -1.45
CA GLU A 54 3.52 -4.44 -0.57
C GLU A 54 3.27 -3.92 0.86
N ASP A 55 2.78 -2.69 1.01
CA ASP A 55 2.46 -2.12 2.33
C ASP A 55 1.33 -2.90 3.02
N ILE A 56 0.27 -3.25 2.29
CA ILE A 56 -0.84 -4.07 2.81
C ILE A 56 -0.33 -5.46 3.23
N SER A 57 0.54 -6.06 2.43
CA SER A 57 1.18 -7.34 2.75
C SER A 57 2.05 -7.22 4.01
N PHE A 58 2.84 -6.15 4.13
CA PHE A 58 3.66 -5.86 5.30
C PHE A 58 2.80 -5.70 6.56
N MET A 59 1.68 -4.97 6.48
CA MET A 59 0.72 -4.85 7.59
C MET A 59 0.27 -6.24 8.07
N ASN A 60 -0.13 -7.12 7.16
CA ASN A 60 -0.50 -8.49 7.51
C ASN A 60 0.66 -9.27 8.14
N TYR A 61 1.85 -9.16 7.56
CA TYR A 61 3.05 -9.85 8.03
C TYR A 61 3.43 -9.47 9.47
N VAL A 62 3.29 -8.18 9.83
CA VAL A 62 3.61 -7.67 11.17
C VAL A 62 2.45 -7.79 12.17
N GLY A 63 1.39 -8.52 11.80
CA GLY A 63 0.29 -8.88 12.70
C GLY A 63 -0.85 -7.86 12.76
N ILE A 64 -0.91 -6.87 11.84
CA ILE A 64 -2.09 -6.03 11.63
C ILE A 64 -3.04 -6.80 10.71
N HIS A 65 -4.36 -6.65 10.85
CA HIS A 65 -5.35 -7.31 9.97
C HIS A 65 -5.92 -6.30 8.96
N PRO A 66 -5.27 -6.08 7.80
CA PRO A 66 -5.79 -5.15 6.80
C PRO A 66 -7.06 -5.71 6.12
N VAL A 67 -8.04 -4.83 5.90
CA VAL A 67 -9.23 -5.10 5.10
C VAL A 67 -9.28 -4.06 3.98
N VAL A 68 -9.11 -4.51 2.74
CA VAL A 68 -9.08 -3.62 1.58
C VAL A 68 -10.49 -3.43 1.03
N VAL A 69 -10.90 -2.17 0.89
CA VAL A 69 -12.16 -1.79 0.23
C VAL A 69 -11.81 -1.02 -1.02
N HIS A 70 -12.28 -1.47 -2.19
CA HIS A 70 -12.02 -0.79 -3.45
C HIS A 70 -13.28 -0.44 -4.22
N GLY A 71 -13.15 0.60 -5.05
CA GLY A 71 -14.16 0.97 -6.03
C GLY A 71 -13.82 0.43 -7.42
N ALA A 72 -14.67 0.74 -8.39
CA ALA A 72 -14.46 0.41 -9.80
C ALA A 72 -14.95 1.52 -10.75
N GLY A 73 -15.12 2.77 -10.26
CA GLY A 73 -15.78 3.85 -11.01
C GLY A 73 -15.19 4.10 -12.39
N LEU A 74 -13.86 4.08 -12.53
CA LEU A 74 -13.17 4.22 -13.81
C LEU A 74 -13.51 3.08 -14.78
N LEU A 75 -13.40 1.83 -14.33
CA LEU A 75 -13.69 0.65 -15.15
C LEU A 75 -15.16 0.59 -15.56
N ILE A 76 -16.07 0.96 -14.64
CA ILE A 76 -17.51 1.08 -14.93
C ILE A 76 -17.75 2.16 -16.00
N THR A 77 -17.18 3.36 -15.81
CA THR A 77 -17.29 4.47 -16.75
C THR A 77 -16.76 4.09 -18.13
N GLN A 78 -15.61 3.40 -18.20
CA GLN A 78 -15.05 2.93 -19.44
C GLN A 78 -15.97 1.91 -20.12
N LYS A 79 -16.44 0.90 -19.38
CA LYS A 79 -17.30 -0.15 -19.93
C LYS A 79 -18.64 0.37 -20.42
N MET A 80 -19.21 1.37 -19.73
CA MET A 80 -20.41 2.06 -20.18
C MET A 80 -20.18 2.79 -21.50
N ARG A 81 -19.09 3.56 -21.62
CA ARG A 81 -18.72 4.24 -22.87
C ARG A 81 -18.49 3.26 -24.01
N ASP A 82 -17.78 2.15 -23.76
CA ASP A 82 -17.56 1.09 -24.76
C ASP A 82 -18.88 0.44 -25.22
N SER A 83 -19.92 0.50 -24.39
CA SER A 83 -21.27 -0.02 -24.69
C SER A 83 -22.22 1.05 -25.27
N GLY A 84 -21.72 2.25 -25.56
CA GLY A 84 -22.51 3.36 -26.10
C GLY A 84 -23.46 4.00 -25.07
N LEU A 85 -23.20 3.83 -23.77
CA LEU A 85 -24.01 4.39 -22.69
C LEU A 85 -23.38 5.66 -22.13
N ASP A 86 -24.22 6.66 -21.86
CA ASP A 86 -23.79 7.89 -21.17
C ASP A 86 -23.66 7.66 -19.66
N VAL A 87 -22.55 8.13 -19.12
CA VAL A 87 -22.28 8.10 -17.67
C VAL A 87 -22.79 9.39 -17.05
N LYS A 88 -23.68 9.28 -16.05
CA LYS A 88 -24.22 10.41 -15.29
C LYS A 88 -24.02 10.17 -13.81
N PHE A 89 -23.54 11.21 -13.12
CA PHE A 89 -23.46 11.24 -11.67
C PHE A 89 -24.53 12.21 -11.16
N ILE A 90 -25.40 11.73 -10.29
CA ILE A 90 -26.50 12.49 -9.67
C ILE A 90 -26.27 12.40 -8.16
N ASN A 91 -26.19 13.55 -7.50
CA ASN A 91 -25.96 13.66 -6.06
C ASN A 91 -27.25 14.00 -5.32
#